data_AF-A0A962MMH7-F1
#
_entry.id   AF-A0A962MMH7-F1
#
_cell.length_a   1.000
_cell.length_b   1.000
_cell.length_c   1.000
_cell.angle_alpha   90.00
_cell.angle_beta   90.00
_cell.angle_gamma   90.00
#
_symmetry.space_group_name_H-M   'P 1'
#
loop_
_entity.id
_entity.type
_entity.pdbx_description
1 polymer ?
#
loop_
_entity_poly.entity_id
_entity_poly.type
_entity_poly.pdbx_seq_one_letter_code
_entity_poly.pdbx_strand_id
1 'polypeptide(L)'
;MNIPWGERRQSSGKGTFKESWQVQWQPEFAIRLIEAARWGNSVAQAAAQCVREQLDSTTTLADIVQILSTLLLANLPTAVEHALRRLAQEAALANDTAQLMAALPELARILRYSDVRNTDTRLLAHIVQQLSARICSGLPLACASLDDTAAQAMQHQLIAVNDALQLLQTSAADKQAASDNQADAA
;
A
#
# COMPACT_ATOMS: atom_id res chain seq x y z
N MET A 1 -11.06 -10.53 -9.26
CA MET A 1 -12.09 -10.81 -10.29
C MET A 1 -11.52 -10.99 -11.70
N ASN A 2 -10.30 -10.52 -12.01
CA ASN A 2 -9.57 -10.80 -13.26
C ASN A 2 -10.42 -10.69 -14.55
N ILE A 3 -11.21 -9.62 -14.68
CA ILE A 3 -12.01 -9.35 -15.88
C ILE A 3 -11.24 -8.29 -16.70
N PRO A 4 -10.70 -8.63 -17.88
CA PRO A 4 -9.86 -7.73 -18.67
C PRO A 4 -10.72 -6.76 -19.50
N TRP A 5 -11.53 -5.93 -18.83
CA TRP A 5 -12.46 -5.02 -19.49
C TRP A 5 -11.77 -3.80 -20.13
N GLY A 6 -10.54 -3.48 -19.71
CA GLY A 6 -9.79 -2.37 -20.29
C GLY A 6 -8.31 -2.37 -19.94
N GLU A 7 -7.54 -1.66 -20.76
CA GLU A 7 -6.11 -1.44 -20.61
C GLU A 7 -5.82 0.04 -20.41
N ARG A 8 -4.97 0.36 -19.43
CA ARG A 8 -4.52 1.73 -19.20
C ARG A 8 -3.55 2.15 -20.31
N ARG A 9 -3.84 3.25 -21.00
CA ARG A 9 -2.96 3.87 -22.00
C ARG A 9 -2.19 5.03 -21.39
N GLN A 10 -0.94 5.22 -21.80
CA GLN A 10 -0.20 6.43 -21.44
C GLN A 10 -0.76 7.63 -22.21
N SER A 11 -0.95 8.76 -21.53
CA SER A 11 -1.35 10.03 -22.17
C SER A 11 -0.26 11.07 -22.02
N SER A 12 0.18 11.69 -23.12
CA SER A 12 1.07 12.87 -23.07
C SER A 12 0.24 14.16 -23.18
N GLY A 13 0.55 15.15 -22.35
CA GLY A 13 -0.08 16.49 -22.37
C GLY A 13 0.02 17.22 -21.04
N LYS A 14 0.13 18.56 -21.08
CA LYS A 14 0.29 19.45 -19.92
C LYS A 14 -1.03 19.68 -19.13
N GLY A 15 -1.67 18.61 -18.66
CA GLY A 15 -2.84 18.69 -17.77
C GLY A 15 -2.60 17.87 -16.50
N THR A 16 -3.07 18.37 -15.36
CA THR A 16 -2.72 17.83 -14.03
C THR A 16 -3.31 16.46 -13.72
N PHE A 17 -4.35 16.02 -14.44
CA PHE A 17 -4.92 14.67 -14.33
C PHE A 17 -5.41 14.19 -15.70
N LYS A 18 -4.76 13.16 -16.26
CA LYS A 18 -5.25 12.42 -17.42
C LYS A 18 -5.04 10.94 -17.20
N GLU A 19 -6.15 10.20 -17.15
CA GLU A 19 -6.14 8.74 -17.19
C GLU A 19 -6.79 8.30 -18.50
N SER A 20 -5.98 7.84 -19.45
CA SER A 20 -6.47 7.30 -20.72
C SER A 20 -6.67 5.80 -20.58
N TRP A 21 -7.85 5.31 -20.97
CA TRP A 21 -8.22 3.91 -20.90
C TRP A 21 -8.74 3.47 -22.26
N GLN A 22 -8.23 2.34 -22.76
CA GLN A 22 -8.84 1.63 -23.86
C GLN A 22 -9.73 0.53 -23.30
N VAL A 23 -11.01 0.58 -23.64
CA VAL A 23 -12.03 -0.36 -23.16
C VAL A 23 -12.65 -1.02 -24.37
N GLN A 24 -12.81 -2.34 -24.31
CA GLN A 24 -13.51 -3.09 -25.34
C GLN A 24 -14.39 -4.12 -24.65
N TRP A 25 -15.71 -4.00 -24.79
CA TRP A 25 -16.63 -4.98 -24.25
C TRP A 25 -16.63 -6.26 -25.10
N GLN A 26 -16.57 -7.42 -24.44
CA GLN A 26 -16.71 -8.73 -25.06
C GLN A 26 -17.86 -9.51 -24.38
N PRO A 27 -18.68 -10.28 -25.11
CA PRO A 27 -19.80 -11.03 -24.53
C PRO A 27 -19.40 -11.95 -23.35
N GLU A 28 -18.19 -12.49 -23.39
CA GLU A 28 -17.62 -13.36 -22.35
C GLU A 28 -17.50 -12.66 -20.99
N PHE A 29 -17.43 -11.32 -20.97
CA PHE A 29 -17.40 -10.55 -19.73
C PHE A 29 -18.72 -10.61 -18.97
N ALA A 30 -19.86 -10.79 -19.67
CA ALA A 30 -21.14 -11.01 -19.01
C ALA A 30 -21.14 -12.33 -18.23
N ILE A 31 -20.55 -13.40 -18.78
CA ILE A 31 -20.40 -14.69 -18.10
C ILE A 31 -19.50 -14.53 -16.87
N ARG A 32 -18.34 -13.88 -17.02
CA ARG A 32 -17.43 -13.61 -15.89
C ARG A 32 -18.06 -12.76 -14.79
N LEU A 33 -18.94 -11.81 -15.15
CA LEU A 33 -19.70 -11.04 -14.16
C LEU A 33 -20.72 -11.89 -13.41
N ILE A 34 -21.39 -12.83 -14.09
CA ILE A 34 -22.32 -13.78 -13.45
C ILE A 34 -21.57 -14.69 -12.49
N GLU A 35 -20.41 -15.23 -12.89
CA GLU A 35 -19.54 -15.99 -11.99
C GLU A 35 -19.11 -15.14 -10.78
N ALA A 36 -18.83 -13.86 -11.03
CA ALA A 36 -18.45 -12.93 -9.99
C ALA A 36 -19.59 -12.56 -9.01
N ALA A 37 -20.85 -12.79 -9.39
CA ALA A 37 -22.00 -12.55 -8.53
C ALA A 37 -21.97 -13.38 -7.24
N ARG A 38 -21.20 -14.49 -7.20
CA ARG A 38 -20.97 -15.27 -5.98
C ARG A 38 -20.39 -14.44 -4.82
N TRP A 39 -19.65 -13.38 -5.15
CA TRP A 39 -18.96 -12.53 -4.20
C TRP A 39 -19.76 -11.28 -3.82
N GLY A 40 -20.87 -10.99 -4.49
CA GLY A 40 -21.73 -9.85 -4.17
C GLY A 40 -22.65 -9.42 -5.30
N ASN A 41 -23.64 -8.61 -4.95
CA ASN A 41 -24.69 -8.16 -5.88
C ASN A 41 -24.30 -6.90 -6.67
N SER A 42 -23.12 -6.34 -6.41
CA SER A 42 -22.55 -5.23 -7.17
C SER A 42 -21.08 -5.48 -7.48
N VAL A 43 -20.56 -4.85 -8.53
CA VAL A 43 -19.14 -4.95 -8.92
C VAL A 43 -18.23 -4.54 -7.76
N ALA A 44 -18.59 -3.50 -7.01
CA ALA A 44 -17.82 -3.04 -5.86
C ALA A 44 -17.81 -4.09 -4.72
N GLN A 45 -18.96 -4.69 -4.40
CA GLN A 45 -19.04 -5.75 -3.38
C GLN A 45 -18.27 -7.00 -3.80
N ALA A 46 -18.47 -7.45 -5.04
CA ALA A 46 -17.78 -8.60 -5.58
C ALA A 46 -16.26 -8.39 -5.64
N ALA A 47 -15.81 -7.18 -6.02
CA ALA A 47 -14.39 -6.81 -6.01
C ALA A 47 -13.82 -6.88 -4.59
N ALA A 48 -14.49 -6.24 -3.63
CA ALA A 48 -14.05 -6.19 -2.25
C ALA A 48 -13.95 -7.61 -1.65
N GLN A 49 -14.97 -8.44 -1.84
CA GLN A 49 -14.99 -9.79 -1.31
C GLN A 49 -13.97 -10.72 -1.99
N CYS A 50 -13.76 -10.59 -3.31
CA CYS A 50 -12.72 -11.32 -4.01
C CYS A 50 -11.32 -10.98 -3.50
N VAL A 51 -11.04 -9.69 -3.24
CA VAL A 51 -9.75 -9.28 -2.66
C VAL A 51 -9.62 -9.72 -1.21
N ARG A 52 -10.71 -9.76 -0.43
CA ARG A 52 -10.68 -10.31 0.93
C ARG A 52 -10.27 -11.78 0.95
N GLU A 53 -10.87 -12.61 0.10
CA GLU A 53 -10.46 -14.02 -0.06
C GLU A 53 -8.97 -14.14 -0.44
N GLN A 54 -8.49 -13.27 -1.34
CA GLN A 54 -7.08 -13.22 -1.71
C GLN A 54 -6.17 -12.85 -0.52
N LEU A 55 -6.53 -11.83 0.25
CA LEU A 55 -5.80 -11.40 1.45
C LEU A 55 -5.77 -12.47 2.54
N ASP A 56 -6.83 -13.25 2.67
CA ASP A 56 -6.90 -14.34 3.66
C ASP A 56 -5.99 -15.52 3.28
N SER A 57 -5.75 -15.73 1.98
CA SER A 57 -4.79 -16.73 1.47
C SER A 57 -3.34 -16.24 1.41
N THR A 58 -3.11 -14.93 1.59
CA THR A 58 -1.79 -14.30 1.47
C THR A 58 -1.08 -14.30 2.83
N THR A 59 0.17 -14.78 2.85
CA THR A 59 1.00 -14.88 4.06
C THR A 59 2.23 -13.97 4.04
N THR A 60 2.50 -13.30 2.91
CA THR A 60 3.66 -12.41 2.78
C THR A 60 3.26 -10.96 3.05
N LEU A 61 4.04 -10.27 3.88
CA LEU A 61 3.85 -8.84 4.14
C LEU A 61 3.88 -8.01 2.84
N ALA A 62 4.85 -8.27 1.96
CA ALA A 62 5.01 -7.55 0.69
C ALA A 62 3.79 -7.66 -0.23
N ASP A 63 3.20 -8.86 -0.34
CA ASP A 63 2.01 -9.10 -1.15
C ASP A 63 0.79 -8.33 -0.61
N ILE A 64 0.64 -8.27 0.71
CA ILE A 64 -0.43 -7.49 1.35
C ILE A 64 -0.27 -5.99 1.04
N VAL A 65 0.96 -5.46 1.11
CA VAL A 65 1.25 -4.06 0.75
C VAL A 65 0.91 -3.78 -0.72
N GLN A 66 1.25 -4.70 -1.62
CA GLN A 66 0.94 -4.57 -3.04
C GLN A 66 -0.57 -4.56 -3.30
N ILE A 67 -1.32 -5.46 -2.63
CA ILE A 67 -2.79 -5.49 -2.71
C ILE A 67 -3.38 -4.20 -2.14
N LEU A 68 -2.88 -3.70 -1.00
CA LEU A 68 -3.31 -2.46 -0.39
C LEU A 68 -3.14 -1.26 -1.34
N SER A 69 -2.00 -1.16 -2.04
CA SER A 69 -1.78 -0.10 -3.03
C SER A 69 -2.83 -0.10 -4.14
N THR A 70 -3.23 -1.30 -4.58
CA THR A 70 -4.26 -1.49 -5.62
C THR A 70 -5.65 -1.17 -5.10
N LEU A 71 -5.97 -1.58 -3.87
CA LEU A 71 -7.26 -1.31 -3.22
C LEU A 71 -7.51 0.19 -3.03
N LEU A 72 -6.47 0.93 -2.64
CA LEU A 72 -6.55 2.37 -2.53
C LEU A 72 -6.86 3.01 -3.89
N LEU A 73 -6.27 2.51 -4.98
CA LEU A 73 -6.56 2.98 -6.35
C LEU A 73 -7.99 2.65 -6.78
N ALA A 74 -8.49 1.48 -6.37
CA ALA A 74 -9.85 1.02 -6.68
C ALA A 74 -10.94 1.68 -5.82
N ASN A 75 -10.58 2.48 -4.80
CA ASN A 75 -11.49 3.14 -3.87
C ASN A 75 -12.49 2.19 -3.20
N LEU A 76 -11.99 1.08 -2.64
CA LEU A 76 -12.79 0.04 -1.96
C LEU A 76 -12.55 0.06 -0.44
N PRO A 77 -13.23 0.95 0.32
CA PRO A 77 -12.89 1.20 1.73
C PRO A 77 -13.04 -0.04 2.63
N THR A 78 -14.07 -0.85 2.41
CA THR A 78 -14.30 -2.08 3.19
C THR A 78 -13.20 -3.12 3.03
N ALA A 79 -12.58 -3.19 1.84
CA ALA A 79 -11.44 -4.07 1.60
C ALA A 79 -10.13 -3.48 2.13
N VAL A 80 -9.97 -2.15 2.10
CA VAL A 80 -8.81 -1.45 2.68
C VAL A 80 -8.73 -1.70 4.19
N GLU A 81 -9.84 -1.60 4.92
CA GLU A 81 -9.86 -1.90 6.37
C GLU A 81 -9.47 -3.35 6.69
N HIS A 82 -9.87 -4.30 5.83
CA HIS A 82 -9.46 -5.70 5.96
C HIS A 82 -7.97 -5.88 5.69
N ALA A 83 -7.46 -5.26 4.62
CA ALA A 83 -6.05 -5.29 4.27
C ALA A 83 -5.17 -4.69 5.37
N LEU A 84 -5.55 -3.55 5.97
CA LEU A 84 -4.81 -2.93 7.06
C LEU A 84 -4.77 -3.81 8.32
N ARG A 85 -5.86 -4.51 8.64
CA ARG A 85 -5.88 -5.46 9.76
C ARG A 85 -4.98 -6.68 9.49
N ARG A 86 -5.04 -7.27 8.30
CA ARG A 86 -4.14 -8.37 7.90
C ARG A 86 -2.68 -7.91 7.90
N LEU A 87 -2.41 -6.70 7.40
CA LEU A 87 -1.09 -6.09 7.44
C LEU A 87 -0.57 -5.95 8.88
N ALA A 88 -1.38 -5.44 9.81
CA ALA A 88 -1.01 -5.34 11.22
C ALA A 88 -0.72 -6.72 11.85
N GLN A 89 -1.53 -7.73 11.52
CA GLN A 89 -1.32 -9.10 12.02
C GLN A 89 -0.01 -9.69 11.50
N GLU A 90 0.24 -9.62 10.19
CA GLU A 90 1.49 -10.15 9.61
C GLU A 90 2.71 -9.32 10.05
N ALA A 91 2.60 -7.99 10.14
CA ALA A 91 3.65 -7.14 10.66
C ALA A 91 4.00 -7.47 12.12
N ALA A 92 3.02 -7.90 12.93
CA ALA A 92 3.26 -8.31 14.30
C ALA A 92 4.05 -9.62 14.39
N LEU A 93 3.84 -10.55 13.45
CA LEU A 93 4.51 -11.85 13.37
C LEU A 93 5.85 -11.80 12.63
N ALA A 94 6.06 -10.80 11.78
CA ALA A 94 7.28 -10.64 11.00
C ALA A 94 8.49 -10.33 11.88
N ASN A 95 9.44 -11.27 11.89
CA ASN A 95 10.73 -11.16 12.59
C ASN A 95 11.91 -10.97 11.63
N ASP A 96 11.69 -11.09 10.32
CA ASP A 96 12.73 -10.88 9.31
C ASP A 96 12.90 -9.40 9.01
N THR A 97 13.99 -8.81 9.51
CA THR A 97 14.34 -7.41 9.29
C THR A 97 14.37 -7.05 7.80
N ALA A 98 14.88 -7.91 6.92
CA ALA A 98 14.98 -7.61 5.49
C ALA A 98 13.58 -7.52 4.84
N GLN A 99 12.65 -8.40 5.25
CA GLN A 99 11.27 -8.34 4.79
C GLN A 99 10.56 -7.06 5.25
N LEU A 100 10.83 -6.61 6.48
CA LEU A 100 10.29 -5.35 6.99
C LEU A 100 10.84 -4.15 6.23
N MET A 101 12.16 -4.14 5.97
CA MET A 101 12.84 -3.09 5.21
C MET A 101 12.33 -2.99 3.76
N ALA A 102 11.99 -4.12 3.14
CA ALA A 102 11.40 -4.13 1.81
C ALA A 102 9.98 -3.55 1.76
N ALA A 103 9.19 -3.70 2.83
CA ALA A 103 7.80 -3.25 2.87
C ALA A 103 7.64 -1.76 3.25
N LEU A 104 8.56 -1.22 4.07
CA LEU A 104 8.44 0.14 4.62
C LEU A 104 8.33 1.25 3.56
N PRO A 105 9.10 1.26 2.45
CA PRO A 105 9.05 2.34 1.47
C PRO A 105 7.68 2.49 0.80
N GLU A 106 7.04 1.38 0.42
CA GLU A 106 5.71 1.42 -0.17
C GLU A 106 4.64 1.86 0.84
N LEU A 107 4.75 1.44 2.10
CA LEU A 107 3.85 1.91 3.16
C LEU A 107 3.98 3.42 3.40
N ALA A 108 5.21 3.95 3.38
CA ALA A 108 5.46 5.38 3.51
C ALA A 108 4.86 6.19 2.35
N ARG A 109 5.01 5.70 1.12
CA ARG A 109 4.37 6.27 -0.08
C ARG A 109 2.85 6.28 0.06
N ILE A 110 2.27 5.16 0.46
CA ILE A 110 0.82 5.03 0.66
C ILE A 110 0.35 6.07 1.69
N LEU A 111 1.01 6.15 2.85
CA LEU A 111 0.62 7.06 3.92
C LEU A 111 0.66 8.53 3.47
N ARG A 112 1.65 8.92 2.66
CA ARG A 112 1.76 10.27 2.10
C ARG A 112 0.60 10.62 1.15
N TYR A 113 0.17 9.69 0.31
CA TYR A 113 -0.85 9.97 -0.72
C TYR A 113 -2.29 9.58 -0.30
N SER A 114 -2.46 8.97 0.87
CA SER A 114 -3.76 8.47 1.35
C SER A 114 -4.70 9.57 1.87
N ASP A 115 -4.21 10.79 2.11
CA ASP A 115 -5.02 11.92 2.59
C ASP A 115 -6.13 12.30 1.60
N VAL A 116 -5.84 12.20 0.30
CA VAL A 116 -6.77 12.54 -0.79
C VAL A 116 -7.98 11.58 -0.84
N ARG A 117 -7.91 10.42 -0.16
CA ARG A 117 -8.89 9.32 -0.30
C ARG A 117 -9.72 9.05 0.95
N ASN A 118 -9.69 9.94 1.93
CA ASN A 118 -10.49 9.85 3.16
C ASN A 118 -10.42 8.46 3.84
N THR A 119 -9.26 7.82 3.78
CA THR A 119 -9.00 6.54 4.44
C THR A 119 -8.43 6.81 5.83
N ASP A 120 -8.88 6.09 6.86
CA ASP A 120 -8.33 6.22 8.21
C ASP A 120 -6.86 5.78 8.24
N THR A 121 -5.97 6.76 8.09
CA THR A 121 -4.52 6.58 8.01
C THR A 121 -3.88 6.35 9.38
N ARG A 122 -4.63 6.44 10.48
CA ARG A 122 -4.08 6.29 11.83
C ARG A 122 -3.54 4.90 12.07
N LEU A 123 -4.28 3.87 11.65
CA LEU A 123 -3.84 2.48 11.77
C LEU A 123 -2.57 2.23 10.94
N LEU A 124 -2.51 2.76 9.72
CA LEU A 124 -1.33 2.64 8.87
C LEU A 124 -0.11 3.36 9.47
N ALA A 125 -0.29 4.58 9.99
CA ALA A 125 0.77 5.33 10.66
C ALA A 125 1.32 4.56 11.87
N HIS A 126 0.43 3.94 12.66
CA HIS A 126 0.83 3.11 13.79
C HIS A 126 1.66 1.90 13.35
N ILE A 127 1.23 1.19 12.31
CA ILE A 127 1.98 0.05 11.75
C ILE A 127 3.36 0.49 11.29
N VAL A 128 3.46 1.60 10.53
CA VAL A 128 4.74 2.12 10.04
C VAL A 128 5.69 2.49 11.19
N GLN A 129 5.18 3.09 12.26
CA GLN A 129 5.97 3.41 13.45
C GLN A 129 6.45 2.15 14.18
N GLN A 130 5.62 1.12 14.28
CA GLN A 130 6.01 -0.16 14.89
C GLN A 130 7.09 -0.88 14.05
N LEU A 131 6.93 -0.86 12.72
CA LEU A 131 7.90 -1.45 11.80
C LEU A 131 9.24 -0.74 11.85
N SER A 132 9.25 0.60 11.87
CA SER A 132 10.51 1.36 11.92
C SER A 132 11.28 1.08 13.22
N ALA A 133 10.60 1.03 14.37
CA ALA A 133 11.23 0.67 15.64
C ALA A 133 11.85 -0.74 15.61
N ARG A 134 11.14 -1.71 15.04
CA ARG A 134 11.63 -3.10 14.89
C ARG A 134 12.84 -3.17 13.96
N ILE A 135 12.77 -2.53 12.80
CA ILE A 135 13.89 -2.46 11.84
C ILE A 135 15.14 -1.90 12.54
N CYS A 136 15.02 -0.76 13.24
CA CYS A 136 16.14 -0.17 13.97
C CYS A 136 16.73 -1.11 15.03
N SER A 137 15.89 -1.89 15.73
CA SER A 137 16.36 -2.85 16.74
C SER A 137 17.00 -4.11 16.15
N GLY A 138 16.50 -4.58 15.00
CA GLY A 138 16.97 -5.81 14.33
C GLY A 138 18.14 -5.60 13.38
N LEU A 139 18.39 -4.35 12.97
CA LEU A 139 19.43 -3.98 12.02
C LEU A 139 20.85 -4.43 12.41
N PRO A 140 21.33 -4.23 13.66
CA PRO A 140 22.67 -4.66 14.04
C PRO A 140 22.89 -6.17 13.86
N LEU A 141 21.86 -6.96 14.14
CA LEU A 141 21.90 -8.41 13.95
C LEU A 141 21.79 -8.80 12.47
N ALA A 142 20.93 -8.11 11.70
CA ALA A 142 20.76 -8.36 10.27
C ALA A 142 22.00 -8.01 9.44
N CYS A 143 22.82 -7.07 9.92
CA CYS A 143 24.09 -6.71 9.30
C CYS A 143 25.27 -7.60 9.76
N ALA A 144 25.05 -8.56 10.67
CA ALA A 144 26.11 -9.45 11.11
C ALA A 144 26.45 -10.48 10.03
N SER A 145 27.75 -10.65 9.74
CA SER A 145 28.26 -11.70 8.86
C SER A 145 27.71 -11.69 7.42
N LEU A 146 27.55 -10.51 6.83
CA LEU A 146 27.21 -10.38 5.41
C LEU A 146 28.45 -10.59 4.53
N ASP A 147 28.25 -11.28 3.40
CA ASP A 147 29.20 -11.25 2.28
C ASP A 147 29.06 -9.94 1.49
N ASP A 148 29.97 -9.69 0.53
CA ASP A 148 29.98 -8.44 -0.24
C ASP A 148 28.67 -8.22 -1.04
N THR A 149 28.04 -9.28 -1.53
CA THR A 149 26.80 -9.18 -2.32
C THR A 149 25.61 -8.86 -1.42
N ALA A 150 25.51 -9.53 -0.28
CA ALA A 150 24.49 -9.30 0.72
C ALA A 150 24.64 -7.93 1.39
N ALA A 151 25.88 -7.47 1.61
CA ALA A 151 26.17 -6.12 2.10
C ALA A 151 25.69 -5.04 1.12
N GLN A 152 25.91 -5.23 -0.18
CA GLN A 152 25.42 -4.30 -1.20
C GLN A 152 23.88 -4.26 -1.25
N ALA A 153 23.22 -5.42 -1.18
CA ALA A 153 21.76 -5.48 -1.12
C ALA A 153 21.20 -4.80 0.15
N MET A 154 21.83 -5.04 1.30
CA MET A 154 21.47 -4.39 2.57
C MET A 154 21.65 -2.87 2.49
N GLN A 155 22.73 -2.38 1.87
CA GLN A 155 22.94 -0.95 1.66
C GLN A 155 21.80 -0.32 0.86
N HIS A 156 21.36 -0.95 -0.24
CA HIS A 156 20.23 -0.46 -1.02
C HIS A 156 18.93 -0.40 -0.21
N GLN A 157 18.66 -1.43 0.61
CA GLN A 157 17.48 -1.44 1.48
C GLN A 157 17.57 -0.37 2.57
N LEU A 158 18.74 -0.14 3.16
CA LEU A 158 18.97 0.91 4.16
C LEU A 158 18.71 2.31 3.59
N ILE A 159 19.19 2.59 2.38
CA ILE A 159 18.94 3.87 1.71
C ILE A 159 17.43 4.05 1.48
N ALA A 160 16.75 3.03 0.94
CA ALA A 160 15.31 3.10 0.71
C ALA A 160 14.49 3.33 1.99
N VAL A 161 14.88 2.70 3.10
CA VAL A 161 14.28 2.89 4.42
C VAL A 161 14.54 4.31 4.93
N ASN A 162 15.77 4.82 4.82
CA ASN A 162 16.09 6.18 5.22
C ASN A 162 15.26 7.21 4.44
N ASP A 163 15.18 7.07 3.13
CA ASP A 163 14.40 7.97 2.26
C ASP A 163 12.92 7.92 2.62
N ALA A 164 12.38 6.73 2.92
CA ALA A 164 11.01 6.55 3.38
C ALA A 164 10.76 7.27 4.72
N LEU A 165 11.69 7.20 5.67
CA LEU A 165 11.57 7.89 6.96
C LEU A 165 11.64 9.41 6.79
N GLN A 166 12.54 9.93 5.95
CA GLN A 166 12.62 11.36 5.65
C GLN A 166 11.34 11.88 4.99
N LEU A 167 10.74 11.10 4.08
CA LEU A 167 9.47 11.43 3.44
C LEU A 167 8.33 11.59 4.47
N LEU A 168 8.29 10.71 5.47
CA LEU A 168 7.29 10.75 6.54
C LEU A 168 7.50 11.93 7.49
N GLN A 169 8.75 12.24 7.84
CA GLN A 169 9.08 13.40 8.67
C GLN A 169 8.68 14.72 8.01
N THR A 170 8.97 14.86 6.72
CA THR A 170 8.59 16.05 5.94
C THR A 170 7.06 16.18 5.89
N SER A 171 6.37 15.07 5.64
CA SER A 171 4.90 15.05 5.58
C SER A 171 4.25 15.40 6.92
N ALA A 172 4.86 14.99 8.05
CA ALA A 172 4.40 15.37 9.39
C ALA A 172 4.61 16.86 9.67
N ALA A 173 5.76 17.43 9.26
CA ALA A 173 6.05 18.85 9.38
C ALA A 173 5.07 19.71 8.55
N ASP A 174 4.76 19.30 7.32
CA ASP A 174 3.80 19.99 6.46
C ASP A 174 2.39 20.03 7.09
N LYS A 175 1.96 18.92 7.72
CA LYS A 175 0.66 18.85 8.41
C LYS A 175 0.59 19.75 9.64
N GLN A 176 1.69 19.85 10.40
CA GLN A 176 1.78 20.72 11.57
C GLN A 176 1.76 22.21 11.16
N ALA A 177 2.51 22.57 10.12
CA ALA A 177 2.50 23.94 9.60
C ALA A 177 1.11 24.36 9.08
N ALA A 178 0.37 23.43 8.46
CA ALA A 178 -1.00 23.67 8.02
C ALA A 178 -1.98 23.87 9.19
N SER A 179 -1.86 23.09 10.28
CA SER A 179 -2.72 23.25 11.47
C SER A 179 -2.44 24.55 12.22
N ASP A 180 -1.17 24.94 12.34
CA ASP A 180 -0.78 26.16 13.06
C ASP A 180 -1.27 27.42 12.30
N ASN A 181 -1.14 27.42 10.97
CA ASN A 181 -1.64 28.51 10.12
C ASN A 181 -3.19 28.61 10.10
N GLN A 182 -3.90 27.54 10.44
CA GLN A 182 -5.36 27.51 10.53
C GLN A 182 -5.86 27.94 11.91
N ALA A 183 -5.04 27.76 12.96
CA ALA A 183 -5.29 28.25 14.31
C ALA A 183 -5.01 29.76 14.45
N ASP A 184 -4.03 30.30 13.73
CA ASP A 184 -3.75 31.75 13.69
C ASP A 184 -4.76 32.57 12.86
N ALA A 185 -5.59 31.89 12.06
CA ALA A 185 -6.62 32.52 11.21
C ALA A 185 -8.03 32.50 11.84
N ALA A 186 -8.18 32.01 13.07
CA ALA A 186 -9.45 31.87 13.80
C ALA A 186 -9.47 32.74 15.07
#